data_AF-A0A940QKK2-F1
#
_entry.id   AF-A0A940QKK2-F1
#
_cell.length_a   1.000
_cell.length_b   1.000
_cell.length_c   1.000
_cell.angle_alpha   90.00
_cell.angle_beta   90.00
_cell.angle_gamma   90.00
#
_symmetry.space_group_name_H-M   'P 1'
#
loop_
_entity.id
_entity.type
_entity.pdbx_description
1 polymer ?
#
loop_
_entity_poly.entity_id
_entity_poly.type
_entity_poly.pdbx_seq_one_letter_code
_entity_poly.pdbx_strand_id
1 'polypeptide(L)'
;KQSGVYSRRRIADSADIWDSSRSVLIVGDTGENGQRYMAHEKANYGRHNDTVLFSLDDEVATFKGTSELTDRDYVLKAQYSGKAQPQRADAKDLILHLLENFQVEDDEGNFPDPGRMETATLDALLKQYGVSKNTAARAKSELTKEGTIKAVATGFGKDKKWFTVLCPDANG
;
A
#
# COMPACT_ATOMS: atom_id res chain seq x y z
N LYS A 1 -14.87 -7.19 -8.44
CA LYS A 1 -14.71 -6.37 -7.21
C LYS A 1 -14.21 -7.26 -6.06
N GLN A 2 -12.90 -7.33 -5.84
CA GLN A 2 -12.26 -7.96 -4.67
C GLN A 2 -11.06 -7.09 -4.26
N SER A 3 -11.30 -5.87 -3.80
CA SER A 3 -10.22 -4.92 -3.47
C SER A 3 -9.79 -4.94 -2.00
N GLY A 4 -10.41 -5.76 -1.13
CA GLY A 4 -10.23 -5.62 0.32
C GLY A 4 -9.56 -6.77 1.10
N VAL A 5 -8.98 -7.79 0.45
CA VAL A 5 -8.69 -9.06 1.17
C VAL A 5 -7.33 -9.68 0.86
N TYR A 6 -6.27 -8.88 1.01
CA TYR A 6 -4.90 -9.39 0.91
C TYR A 6 -4.56 -10.36 2.06
N SER A 7 -4.90 -9.97 3.29
CA SER A 7 -4.74 -10.77 4.51
C SER A 7 -5.59 -12.04 4.51
N ARG A 8 -6.84 -11.99 4.04
CA ARG A 8 -7.69 -13.19 3.84
C ARG A 8 -7.10 -14.18 2.82
N ARG A 9 -6.46 -13.70 1.74
CA ARG A 9 -5.79 -14.58 0.76
C ARG A 9 -4.59 -15.32 1.35
N ARG A 10 -3.93 -14.77 2.38
CA ARG A 10 -2.83 -15.46 3.09
C ARG A 10 -3.31 -16.57 4.01
N ILE A 11 -4.55 -16.51 4.48
CA ILE A 11 -5.15 -17.56 5.32
C ILE A 11 -5.74 -18.63 4.41
N ALA A 12 -4.86 -19.36 3.70
CA ALA A 12 -5.12 -20.64 3.03
C ALA A 12 -6.45 -20.77 2.24
N ASP A 13 -6.89 -19.74 1.52
CA ASP A 13 -8.20 -19.70 0.82
C ASP A 13 -9.44 -19.93 1.72
N SER A 14 -9.27 -19.82 3.04
CA SER A 14 -10.31 -20.12 4.03
C SER A 14 -11.16 -18.89 4.35
N ALA A 15 -11.89 -18.45 3.33
CA ALA A 15 -12.97 -17.47 3.40
C ALA A 15 -13.86 -17.66 4.64
N ASP A 16 -14.24 -18.90 4.92
CA ASP A 16 -15.15 -19.25 6.02
C ASP A 16 -14.54 -18.99 7.41
N ILE A 17 -13.21 -19.18 7.56
CA ILE A 17 -12.50 -18.90 8.81
C ILE A 17 -12.46 -17.39 9.06
N TRP A 18 -12.16 -16.61 8.02
CA TRP A 18 -12.18 -15.16 8.13
C TRP A 18 -13.57 -14.65 8.49
N ASP A 19 -14.61 -15.12 7.78
CA ASP A 19 -15.98 -14.64 7.95
C ASP A 19 -16.56 -15.03 9.32
N SER A 20 -16.25 -16.23 9.83
CA SER A 20 -16.64 -16.65 11.20
C SER A 20 -15.84 -15.97 12.31
N SER A 21 -14.62 -15.48 12.02
CA SER A 21 -13.77 -14.82 13.01
C SER A 21 -14.30 -13.44 13.41
N ARG A 22 -14.31 -13.16 14.71
CA ARG A 22 -14.64 -11.84 15.27
C ARG A 22 -13.44 -10.90 15.38
N SER A 23 -12.24 -11.48 15.44
CA SER A 23 -10.97 -10.77 15.44
C SER A 23 -9.94 -11.58 14.67
N VAL A 24 -9.09 -10.93 13.88
CA VAL A 24 -7.97 -11.57 13.17
C VAL A 24 -6.71 -10.74 13.39
N LEU A 25 -5.67 -11.39 13.92
CA LEU A 25 -4.34 -10.84 14.08
C LEU A 25 -3.41 -11.61 13.14
N ILE A 26 -2.61 -10.90 12.35
CA ILE A 26 -1.57 -11.51 11.52
C ILE A 26 -0.20 -11.13 12.08
N VAL A 27 0.64 -12.14 12.26
CA VAL A 27 2.02 -11.96 12.71
C VAL A 27 2.97 -12.23 11.55
N GLY A 28 3.95 -11.36 11.38
CA GLY A 28 4.96 -11.49 10.34
C GLY A 28 6.29 -10.85 10.73
N ASP A 29 7.25 -10.91 9.81
CA ASP A 29 8.57 -10.29 9.96
C ASP A 29 8.59 -8.95 9.21
N THR A 30 9.16 -7.92 9.81
CA THR A 30 9.24 -6.60 9.16
C THR A 30 10.31 -6.55 8.06
N GLY A 31 11.19 -7.55 7.98
CA GLY A 31 12.35 -7.59 7.10
C GLY A 31 13.54 -6.79 7.64
N GLU A 32 13.43 -6.18 8.82
CA GLU A 32 14.45 -5.35 9.43
C GLU A 32 14.90 -5.92 10.78
N ASN A 33 16.17 -6.34 10.88
CA ASN A 33 16.88 -6.62 12.13
C ASN A 33 16.15 -7.57 13.12
N GLY A 34 15.45 -8.59 12.60
CA GLY A 34 14.74 -9.58 13.42
C GLY A 34 13.51 -9.03 14.16
N GLN A 35 13.03 -7.84 13.78
CA GLN A 35 11.79 -7.29 14.28
C GLN A 35 10.59 -7.95 13.59
N ARG A 36 9.54 -8.18 14.37
CA ARG A 36 8.28 -8.77 13.95
C ARG A 36 7.14 -7.80 14.20
N TYR A 37 6.06 -8.00 13.49
CA TYR A 37 4.85 -7.21 13.63
C TYR A 37 3.65 -8.10 13.94
N MET A 38 2.66 -7.55 14.64
CA MET A 38 1.36 -8.14 14.89
C MET A 38 0.29 -7.13 14.48
N ALA A 39 -0.30 -7.32 13.30
CA ALA A 39 -1.28 -6.43 12.70
C ALA A 39 -2.71 -6.89 12.97
N HIS A 40 -3.60 -5.96 13.33
CA HIS A 40 -4.98 -6.27 13.73
C HIS A 40 -5.98 -6.24 12.56
N GLU A 41 -5.81 -7.14 11.60
CA GLU A 41 -6.52 -7.14 10.31
C GLU A 41 -8.07 -7.21 10.36
N LYS A 42 -8.68 -7.72 11.44
CA LYS A 42 -10.14 -7.70 11.61
C LYS A 42 -10.53 -7.44 13.06
N ALA A 43 -11.49 -6.54 13.27
CA ALA A 43 -12.09 -6.26 14.57
C ALA A 43 -13.60 -5.99 14.40
N ASN A 44 -14.46 -6.96 14.75
CA ASN A 44 -15.91 -6.77 14.60
C ASN A 44 -16.57 -6.01 15.78
N TYR A 45 -15.93 -6.01 16.95
CA TYR A 45 -16.51 -5.51 18.21
C TYR A 45 -15.67 -4.41 18.87
N GLY A 46 -14.74 -3.80 18.13
CA GLY A 46 -13.82 -2.81 18.68
C GLY A 46 -13.19 -1.95 17.60
N ARG A 47 -12.32 -1.03 18.02
CA ARG A 47 -11.50 -0.25 17.09
C ARG A 47 -10.40 -1.12 16.52
N HIS A 48 -10.06 -0.85 15.26
CA HIS A 48 -8.81 -1.32 14.68
C HIS A 48 -7.66 -0.65 15.45
N ASN A 49 -6.75 -1.46 15.99
CA ASN A 49 -5.60 -0.95 16.72
C ASN A 49 -4.37 -0.92 15.83
N ASP A 50 -3.44 -0.03 16.15
CA ASP A 50 -2.14 0.03 15.49
C ASP A 50 -1.40 -1.31 15.61
N THR A 51 -0.63 -1.62 14.59
CA THR A 51 0.22 -2.81 14.54
C THR A 51 1.30 -2.73 15.60
N VAL A 52 1.43 -3.81 16.38
CA VAL A 52 2.44 -3.91 17.43
C VAL A 52 3.74 -4.44 16.85
N LEU A 53 4.85 -3.76 17.11
CA LEU A 53 6.19 -4.18 16.77
C LEU A 53 6.86 -4.84 17.99
N PHE A 54 7.46 -6.00 17.78
CA PHE A 54 8.14 -6.76 18.83
C PHE A 54 9.36 -7.52 18.28
N SER A 55 10.30 -7.89 19.14
CA SER A 55 11.33 -8.89 18.84
C SER A 55 11.15 -10.12 19.72
N LEU A 56 11.83 -11.21 19.38
CA LEU A 56 11.98 -12.35 20.27
C LEU A 56 13.41 -12.33 20.80
N ASP A 57 13.56 -11.95 22.06
CA ASP A 57 14.83 -11.97 22.78
C ASP A 57 14.78 -13.18 23.74
N ASP A 58 15.62 -14.20 23.52
CA ASP A 58 15.60 -15.48 24.27
C ASP A 58 14.19 -16.12 24.36
N GLU A 59 13.49 -16.20 23.23
CA GLU A 59 12.10 -16.71 23.10
C GLU A 59 11.01 -15.88 23.81
N VAL A 60 11.37 -14.75 24.39
CA VAL A 60 10.43 -13.81 25.03
C VAL A 60 10.08 -12.67 24.07
N ALA A 61 8.77 -12.40 23.93
CA ALA A 61 8.30 -11.28 23.13
C ALA A 61 8.59 -9.94 23.83
N THR A 62 9.54 -9.19 23.29
CA THR A 62 9.91 -7.85 23.77
C THR A 62 9.24 -6.79 22.89
N PHE A 63 8.38 -5.96 23.49
CA PHE A 63 7.76 -4.83 22.80
C PHE A 63 8.82 -3.84 22.29
N LYS A 64 8.69 -3.41 21.02
CA LYS A 64 9.58 -2.44 20.38
C LYS A 64 8.88 -1.15 19.96
N GLY A 65 7.56 -1.18 19.75
CA GLY A 65 6.79 0.02 19.37
C GLY A 65 5.46 -0.30 18.71
N THR A 66 4.84 0.71 18.11
CA THR A 66 3.61 0.57 17.31
C THR A 66 3.80 1.20 15.93
N SER A 67 2.96 0.80 14.97
CA SER A 67 2.95 1.30 13.60
C SER A 67 1.54 1.30 13.04
N GLU A 68 1.22 2.29 12.21
CA GLU A 68 -0.07 2.38 11.49
C GLU A 68 -0.13 1.46 10.26
N LEU A 69 0.96 0.74 9.95
CA LEU A 69 1.06 -0.14 8.78
C LEU A 69 0.26 -1.44 8.98
N THR A 70 -0.42 -1.89 7.94
CA THR A 70 -1.16 -3.17 7.92
C THR A 70 -0.27 -4.35 7.55
N ASP A 71 -0.76 -5.59 7.71
CA ASP A 71 -0.07 -6.79 7.26
C ASP A 71 0.33 -6.70 5.78
N ARG A 72 -0.58 -6.16 4.96
CA ARG A 72 -0.34 -5.96 3.53
C ARG A 72 0.85 -5.03 3.28
N ASP A 73 0.96 -3.95 4.04
CA ASP A 73 2.03 -2.97 3.88
C ASP A 73 3.39 -3.57 4.23
N TYR A 74 3.47 -4.37 5.29
CA TYR A 74 4.70 -5.07 5.64
C TYR A 74 5.10 -6.11 4.59
N VAL A 75 4.16 -6.90 4.09
CA VAL A 75 4.47 -7.89 3.04
C VAL A 75 4.92 -7.20 1.76
N LEU A 76 4.25 -6.12 1.35
CA LEU A 76 4.67 -5.31 0.21
C LEU A 76 6.06 -4.74 0.45
N LYS A 77 6.29 -4.08 1.58
CA LYS A 77 7.60 -3.52 1.94
C LYS A 77 8.69 -4.59 1.89
N ALA A 78 8.46 -5.78 2.43
CA ALA A 78 9.41 -6.90 2.36
C ALA A 78 9.69 -7.36 0.92
N GLN A 79 8.66 -7.40 0.05
CA GLN A 79 8.82 -7.73 -1.37
C GLN A 79 9.66 -6.69 -2.12
N TYR A 80 9.51 -5.40 -1.81
CA TYR A 80 10.31 -4.32 -2.41
C TYR A 80 11.71 -4.20 -1.81
N SER A 81 11.89 -4.56 -0.53
CA SER A 81 13.16 -4.39 0.19
C SER A 81 14.14 -5.56 -0.05
N GLY A 82 13.62 -6.77 -0.36
CA GLY A 82 14.42 -7.99 -0.47
C GLY A 82 14.86 -8.41 -1.87
N LYS A 83 14.38 -7.75 -2.95
CA LYS A 83 14.75 -8.11 -4.33
C LYS A 83 15.69 -7.09 -4.95
N ALA A 84 16.83 -7.58 -5.45
CA ALA A 84 17.63 -6.85 -6.43
C ALA A 84 16.72 -6.45 -7.60
N GLN A 85 16.44 -5.14 -7.69
CA GLN A 85 15.45 -4.50 -8.55
C GLN A 85 14.00 -4.95 -8.34
N PRO A 86 13.08 -4.05 -7.93
CA PRO A 86 11.65 -4.31 -8.05
C PRO A 86 11.36 -4.63 -9.51
N GLN A 87 10.85 -5.83 -9.78
CA GLN A 87 10.47 -6.21 -11.13
C GLN A 87 9.32 -5.29 -11.55
N ARG A 88 9.27 -4.92 -12.83
CA ARG A 88 8.36 -3.89 -13.35
C ARG A 88 6.88 -4.13 -13.01
N ALA A 89 6.48 -5.39 -12.84
CA ALA A 89 5.14 -5.77 -12.41
C ALA A 89 4.82 -5.25 -11.00
N ASP A 90 5.75 -5.44 -10.05
CA ASP A 90 5.58 -5.00 -8.66
C ASP A 90 5.37 -3.48 -8.59
N ALA A 91 6.14 -2.70 -9.36
CA ALA A 91 5.99 -1.23 -9.39
C ALA A 91 4.65 -0.75 -9.98
N LYS A 92 4.05 -1.49 -10.92
CA LYS A 92 2.72 -1.16 -11.46
C LYS A 92 1.64 -1.39 -10.42
N ASP A 93 1.69 -2.55 -9.75
CA ASP A 93 0.72 -2.92 -8.72
C ASP A 93 0.76 -1.95 -7.55
N LEU A 94 1.96 -1.48 -7.17
CA LEU A 94 2.12 -0.45 -6.15
C LEU A 94 1.46 0.89 -6.54
N ILE A 95 1.63 1.33 -7.79
CA ILE A 95 1.01 2.57 -8.28
C ILE A 95 -0.52 2.47 -8.22
N LEU A 96 -1.08 1.36 -8.69
CA LEU A 96 -2.53 1.14 -8.64
C LEU A 96 -3.03 1.08 -7.19
N HIS A 97 -2.30 0.41 -6.31
CA HIS A 97 -2.64 0.33 -4.89
C HIS A 97 -2.69 1.69 -4.21
N LEU A 98 -1.67 2.53 -4.44
CA LEU A 98 -1.60 3.86 -3.87
C LEU A 98 -2.75 4.75 -4.39
N LEU A 99 -3.13 4.61 -5.66
CA LEU A 99 -4.24 5.37 -6.22
C LEU A 99 -5.61 4.87 -5.71
N GLU A 100 -5.80 3.56 -5.54
CA GLU A 100 -7.07 2.98 -5.10
C GLU A 100 -7.33 3.14 -3.60
N ASN A 101 -6.29 3.00 -2.77
CA ASN A 101 -6.45 2.82 -1.32
C ASN A 101 -5.90 3.99 -0.49
N PHE A 102 -5.04 4.83 -1.05
CA PHE A 102 -4.50 5.99 -0.35
C PHE A 102 -5.07 7.28 -0.92
N GLN A 103 -5.64 8.08 -0.04
CA GLN A 103 -5.95 9.49 -0.29
C GLN A 103 -5.03 10.31 0.58
N VAL A 104 -4.34 11.28 -0.02
CA VAL A 104 -3.48 12.21 0.70
C VAL A 104 -4.16 13.56 0.67
N GLU A 105 -4.23 14.20 1.83
CA GLU A 105 -4.71 15.59 1.95
C GLU A 105 -3.90 16.49 1.03
N ASP A 106 -4.58 17.39 0.32
CA ASP A 106 -3.90 18.46 -0.41
C ASP A 106 -3.40 19.55 0.55
N ASP A 107 -2.65 20.52 0.03
CA ASP A 107 -2.11 21.65 0.82
C ASP A 107 -3.20 22.49 1.50
N GLU A 108 -4.47 22.31 1.12
CA GLU A 108 -5.64 23.00 1.67
C GLU A 108 -6.41 22.13 2.68
N GLY A 109 -5.93 20.92 2.96
CA GLY A 109 -6.54 19.96 3.89
C GLY A 109 -7.74 19.21 3.33
N ASN A 110 -7.95 19.24 2.01
CA ASN A 110 -9.03 18.51 1.35
C ASN A 110 -8.55 17.14 0.86
N PHE A 111 -9.44 16.15 0.90
CA PHE A 111 -9.19 14.84 0.30
C PHE A 111 -9.65 14.86 -1.16
N PRO A 112 -8.73 14.69 -2.14
CA PRO A 112 -9.09 14.61 -3.54
C PRO A 112 -9.98 13.39 -3.84
N ASP A 113 -10.62 13.40 -5.02
CA ASP A 113 -11.45 12.28 -5.46
C ASP A 113 -10.71 10.93 -5.34
N PRO A 114 -11.38 9.86 -4.88
CA PRO A 114 -10.78 8.52 -4.84
C PRO A 114 -10.23 8.12 -6.21
N GLY A 115 -9.02 7.56 -6.25
CA GLY A 115 -8.34 7.26 -7.52
C GLY A 115 -7.49 8.40 -8.08
N ARG A 116 -7.41 9.56 -7.41
CA ARG A 116 -6.62 10.71 -7.85
C ARG A 116 -5.57 11.10 -6.81
N MET A 117 -4.31 11.16 -7.25
CA MET A 117 -3.20 11.59 -6.40
C MET A 117 -2.27 12.55 -7.15
N GLU A 118 -1.70 13.52 -6.45
CA GLU A 118 -0.66 14.38 -7.02
C GLU A 118 0.56 13.53 -7.41
N THR A 119 1.09 13.76 -8.60
CA THR A 119 2.21 12.97 -9.16
C THR A 119 3.47 13.11 -8.33
N ALA A 120 3.68 14.29 -7.72
CA ALA A 120 4.81 14.52 -6.82
C ALA A 120 4.69 13.68 -5.53
N THR A 121 3.50 13.63 -4.93
CA THR A 121 3.19 12.81 -3.76
C THR A 121 3.31 11.33 -4.08
N LEU A 122 2.76 10.90 -5.21
CA LEU A 122 2.90 9.52 -5.68
C LEU A 122 4.37 9.13 -5.84
N ASP A 123 5.21 9.97 -6.46
CA ASP A 123 6.63 9.70 -6.61
C ASP A 123 7.40 9.69 -5.28
N ALA A 124 6.98 10.51 -4.31
CA ALA A 124 7.54 10.50 -2.96
C ALA A 124 7.21 9.19 -2.22
N LEU A 125 5.95 8.74 -2.30
CA LEU A 125 5.52 7.46 -1.73
C LEU A 125 6.25 6.29 -2.39
N LEU A 126 6.28 6.22 -3.72
CA LEU A 126 7.01 5.18 -4.46
C LEU A 126 8.48 5.11 -4.04
N LYS A 127 9.12 6.25 -3.82
CA LYS A 127 10.50 6.31 -3.32
C LYS A 127 10.63 5.78 -1.89
N GLN A 128 9.68 6.08 -0.99
CA GLN A 128 9.65 5.53 0.37
C GLN A 128 9.51 4.00 0.36
N TYR A 129 8.74 3.45 -0.58
CA TYR A 129 8.61 2.00 -0.81
C TYR A 129 9.79 1.39 -1.59
N GLY A 130 10.87 2.13 -1.85
CA GLY A 130 12.09 1.60 -2.47
C GLY A 130 12.07 1.54 -4.01
N VAL A 131 11.08 2.14 -4.67
CA VAL A 131 11.01 2.19 -6.14
C VAL A 131 11.90 3.32 -6.67
N SER A 132 12.82 2.98 -7.59
CA SER A 132 13.67 3.99 -8.23
C SER A 132 12.90 4.87 -9.21
N LYS A 133 13.32 6.14 -9.37
CA LYS A 133 12.68 7.11 -10.28
C LYS A 133 12.47 6.56 -11.71
N ASN A 134 13.47 5.87 -12.25
CA ASN A 134 13.40 5.29 -13.59
C ASN A 134 12.39 4.13 -13.69
N THR A 135 12.21 3.37 -12.61
CA THR A 135 11.24 2.27 -12.56
C THR A 135 9.82 2.83 -12.44
N ALA A 136 9.62 3.82 -11.57
CA ALA A 136 8.35 4.53 -11.43
C ALA A 136 7.92 5.19 -12.75
N ALA A 137 8.82 5.91 -13.44
CA ALA A 137 8.52 6.56 -14.72
C ALA A 137 8.10 5.56 -15.81
N ARG A 138 8.77 4.40 -15.87
CA ARG A 138 8.43 3.34 -16.83
C ARG A 138 7.11 2.66 -16.49
N ALA A 139 6.87 2.33 -15.23
CA ALA A 139 5.62 1.74 -14.77
C ALA A 139 4.43 2.66 -15.05
N LYS A 140 4.55 3.97 -14.77
CA LYS A 140 3.54 4.98 -15.13
C LYS A 140 3.30 5.03 -16.64
N SER A 141 4.35 5.00 -17.45
CA SER A 141 4.23 5.00 -18.92
C SER A 141 3.51 3.76 -19.45
N GLU A 142 3.79 2.59 -18.91
CA GLU A 142 3.13 1.34 -19.31
C GLU A 142 1.66 1.32 -18.86
N LEU A 143 1.34 1.70 -17.63
CA LEU A 143 -0.05 1.82 -17.14
C LEU A 143 -0.86 2.86 -17.94
N THR A 144 -0.22 3.92 -18.43
CA THR A 144 -0.86 4.91 -19.31
C THR A 144 -1.15 4.30 -20.70
N LYS A 145 -0.27 3.43 -21.22
CA LYS A 145 -0.49 2.71 -22.47
C LYS A 145 -1.59 1.66 -22.35
N GLU A 146 -1.70 1.03 -21.20
CA GLU A 146 -2.75 0.06 -20.86
C GLU A 146 -4.11 0.74 -20.61
N GLY A 147 -4.15 2.07 -20.46
CA GLY A 147 -5.38 2.83 -20.22
C GLY A 147 -5.85 2.83 -18.77
N THR A 148 -5.10 2.22 -17.86
CA THR A 148 -5.45 2.07 -16.44
C THR A 148 -5.29 3.37 -15.65
N ILE A 149 -4.32 4.22 -16.04
CA ILE A 149 -4.09 5.52 -15.42
C ILE A 149 -3.95 6.62 -16.47
N LYS A 150 -4.23 7.86 -16.08
CA LYS A 150 -4.06 9.05 -16.90
C LYS A 150 -3.41 10.18 -16.11
N ALA A 151 -2.48 10.88 -16.75
CA ALA A 151 -1.93 12.12 -16.21
C ALA A 151 -2.83 13.30 -16.58
N VAL A 152 -3.32 14.03 -15.58
CA VAL A 152 -4.18 15.21 -15.74
C VAL A 152 -3.49 16.41 -15.11
N ALA A 153 -3.35 17.50 -15.86
CA ALA A 153 -2.88 18.76 -15.30
C ALA A 153 -4.08 19.58 -14.81
N THR A 154 -3.93 20.26 -13.69
CA THR A 154 -4.91 21.24 -13.18
C THR A 154 -4.18 22.54 -12.86
N GLY A 155 -4.83 23.68 -13.15
CA GLY A 155 -4.25 25.01 -13.00
C GLY A 155 -3.54 25.55 -14.24
N PHE A 156 -3.11 26.80 -14.17
CA PHE A 156 -2.39 27.53 -15.23
C PHE A 156 -1.22 28.30 -14.64
N GLY A 157 -0.12 28.46 -15.38
CA GLY A 157 1.02 29.24 -14.93
C GLY A 157 1.76 28.61 -13.73
N LYS A 158 1.94 29.39 -12.65
CA LYS A 158 2.69 28.97 -11.44
C LYS A 158 1.95 27.93 -10.60
N ASP A 159 0.64 27.81 -10.76
CA ASP A 159 -0.21 26.89 -9.98
C ASP A 159 -0.51 25.58 -10.73
N LYS A 160 0.27 25.28 -11.79
CA LYS A 160 0.08 24.07 -12.58
C LYS A 160 0.57 22.84 -11.81
N LYS A 161 -0.38 22.03 -11.34
CA LYS A 161 -0.12 20.75 -10.67
C LYS A 161 -0.48 19.56 -11.56
N TRP A 162 0.28 18.47 -11.44
CA TRP A 162 0.08 17.24 -12.21
C TRP A 162 -0.49 16.15 -11.32
N PHE A 163 -1.62 15.60 -11.70
CA PHE A 163 -2.30 14.51 -11.02
C PHE A 163 -2.21 13.23 -11.84
N THR A 164 -1.98 12.12 -11.15
CA THR A 164 -2.18 10.78 -11.71
C THR A 164 -3.56 10.31 -11.27
N VAL A 165 -4.41 9.96 -12.23
CA VAL A 165 -5.81 9.58 -12.01
C VAL A 165 -6.02 8.18 -12.54
N LEU A 166 -6.73 7.36 -11.78
CA LEU A 166 -7.15 6.02 -12.17
C LEU A 166 -8.34 6.13 -13.12
N CYS A 167 -8.27 5.46 -14.28
CA CYS A 167 -9.36 5.42 -15.25
C CYS A 167 -10.20 4.15 -15.01
N PRO A 168 -11.51 4.24 -14.71
CA PRO A 168 -12.31 3.08 -14.37
C PRO A 168 -12.59 2.07 -15.50
N ASP A 169 -12.23 2.35 -16.76
CA ASP A 169 -12.61 1.50 -17.90
C ASP A 169 -11.43 1.21 -18.84
N ALA A 170 -10.82 0.03 -18.67
CA ALA A 170 -9.96 -0.60 -19.68
C ALA A 170 -10.21 -2.11 -19.83
N ASN A 171 -11.28 -2.65 -19.25
CA ASN A 171 -11.74 -4.02 -19.49
C ASN A 171 -13.20 -3.95 -19.97
N GLY A 172 -13.38 -3.85 -21.29
CA GLY A 172 -14.61 -4.25 -21.96
C GLY A 172 -14.71 -5.77 -22.01
#